data_AF-A0A7L5ZEY0-F1
#
_entry.id   AF-A0A7L5ZEY0-F1
#
_cell.length_a   1.000
_cell.length_b   1.000
_cell.length_c   1.000
_cell.angle_alpha   90.00
_cell.angle_beta   90.00
_cell.angle_gamma   90.00
#
_symmetry.space_group_name_H-M   'P 1'
#
loop_
_entity.id
_entity.type
_entity.pdbx_description
1 polymer ?
#
loop_
_entity_poly.entity_id
_entity_poly.type
_entity_poly.pdbx_seq_one_letter_code
_entity_poly.pdbx_strand_id
1 'polypeptide(L)' 'MTSQPSEPDQPATGHPAIDEALASLDLSGPVTTHADALSAAHEVLQQVLNPNGPADR' A
#
# COMPACT_ATOMS: atom_id res chain seq x y z
N MET A 1 -10.05 34.27 -6.85
CA MET A 1 -10.48 32.94 -7.30
C MET A 1 -9.72 31.92 -6.45
N THR A 2 -10.46 30.99 -5.83
CA THR A 2 -10.03 30.07 -4.78
C THR A 2 -8.81 29.22 -5.13
N SER A 3 -7.78 29.26 -4.28
CA SER A 3 -6.67 28.29 -4.31
C SER A 3 -7.20 26.93 -3.88
N GLN A 4 -7.42 26.04 -4.84
CA GLN A 4 -7.70 24.63 -4.57
C GLN A 4 -6.36 23.98 -4.18
N PRO A 5 -6.23 23.35 -2.99
CA PRO A 5 -5.05 22.55 -2.72
C PRO A 5 -5.08 21.37 -3.70
N SER A 6 -4.12 21.33 -4.62
CA SER A 6 -3.83 20.11 -5.38
C SER A 6 -3.46 19.05 -4.35
N GLU A 7 -4.39 18.14 -4.07
CA GLU A 7 -4.06 16.92 -3.35
C GLU A 7 -2.87 16.30 -4.10
N PRO A 8 -1.77 15.96 -3.39
CA PRO A 8 -0.64 15.35 -4.06
C PRO A 8 -1.15 14.10 -4.76
N ASP A 9 -0.90 14.02 -6.07
CA ASP A 9 -1.14 12.82 -6.87
C ASP A 9 -0.58 11.65 -6.05
N GLN A 10 -1.46 10.75 -5.58
CA GLN A 10 -1.04 9.69 -4.68
C GLN A 10 0.10 8.93 -5.37
N PRO A 11 1.19 8.60 -4.68
CA PRO A 11 2.33 7.96 -5.31
C PRO A 11 1.89 6.66 -5.98
N ALA A 12 1.83 6.68 -7.31
CA ALA A 12 1.47 5.52 -8.11
C ALA A 12 2.73 4.71 -8.40
N THR A 13 2.74 3.47 -7.92
CA THR A 13 3.77 2.46 -8.18
C THR A 13 3.64 1.83 -9.56
N GLY A 14 2.57 2.14 -10.29
CA GLY A 14 2.26 1.58 -11.61
C GLY A 14 1.71 0.15 -11.54
N HIS A 15 1.40 -0.33 -10.34
CA HIS A 15 0.84 -1.66 -10.08
C HIS A 15 -0.52 -1.49 -9.40
N PRO A 16 -1.65 -1.73 -10.08
CA PRO A 16 -2.97 -1.38 -9.56
C PRO A 16 -3.28 -2.05 -8.22
N ALA A 17 -2.83 -3.28 -7.99
CA ALA A 17 -3.01 -3.98 -6.72
C ALA A 17 -2.19 -3.37 -5.58
N ILE A 18 -0.96 -2.91 -5.85
CA ILE A 18 -0.11 -2.25 -4.84
C ILE A 18 -0.69 -0.87 -4.55
N ASP A 19 -1.10 -0.13 -5.58
CA ASP A 19 -1.67 1.20 -5.46
C ASP A 19 -2.98 1.17 -4.63
N GLU A 20 -3.85 0.17 -4.84
CA GLU A 20 -5.05 -0.03 -4.03
C GLU A 20 -4.71 -0.37 -2.57
N ALA A 21 -3.76 -1.29 -2.34
CA ALA A 21 -3.36 -1.68 -0.98
C ALA A 21 -2.73 -0.52 -0.20
N LEU A 22 -1.92 0.31 -0.85
CA LEU A 22 -1.32 1.51 -0.25
C LEU A 22 -2.36 2.62 -0.05
N ALA A 23 -3.30 2.80 -0.97
CA ALA A 23 -4.40 3.76 -0.81
C ALA A 23 -5.35 3.37 0.34
N SER A 24 -5.52 2.07 0.59
CA SER A 24 -6.32 1.54 1.71
C SER A 24 -5.55 1.48 3.04
N LEU A 25 -4.25 1.77 3.06
CA LEU A 25 -3.43 1.71 4.26
C LEU A 25 -3.72 2.90 5.18
N ASP A 26 -4.52 2.66 6.22
CA ASP A 26 -4.78 3.65 7.25
C ASP A 26 -3.87 3.47 8.47
N LEU A 27 -3.02 4.47 8.71
CA LEU A 27 -2.13 4.56 9.88
C LEU A 27 -2.56 5.68 10.84
N SER A 28 -3.75 6.26 10.68
CA SER A 28 -4.26 7.32 11.56
C SER A 28 -4.59 6.83 12.98
N GLY A 29 -4.80 5.51 13.14
CA GLY A 29 -5.09 4.87 14.42
C GLY A 29 -3.88 4.67 15.35
N PRO A 30 -4.08 3.98 16.50
CA PRO A 30 -3.00 3.69 17.45
C PRO A 30 -1.86 2.87 16.82
N VAL A 31 -0.61 3.22 17.15
CA VAL A 31 0.58 2.53 16.61
C VAL A 31 0.60 1.02 16.82
N THR A 32 -0.08 0.55 17.86
CA THR A 32 -0.22 -0.88 18.17
C THR A 32 -1.02 -1.65 17.13
N THR A 33 -1.85 -0.97 16.32
CA THR A 33 -2.66 -1.58 15.26
C THR A 33 -2.00 -1.46 13.88
N HIS A 34 -0.96 -0.64 13.75
CA HIS A 34 -0.26 -0.44 12.48
C HIS A 34 0.39 -1.72 11.97
N ALA A 35 0.83 -2.61 12.87
CA ALA A 35 1.46 -3.87 12.49
C ALA A 35 0.55 -4.74 11.61
N ASP A 36 -0.75 -4.77 11.89
CA ASP A 36 -1.73 -5.52 11.11
C ASP A 36 -1.91 -4.89 9.71
N ALA A 37 -2.13 -3.57 9.68
CA ALA A 37 -2.31 -2.82 8.44
C ALA A 37 -1.06 -2.89 7.54
N LEU A 38 0.14 -2.78 8.12
CA LEU A 38 1.42 -2.92 7.42
C LEU A 38 1.66 -4.35 6.93
N SER A 39 1.25 -5.37 7.69
CA SER A 39 1.37 -6.76 7.26
C SER A 39 0.50 -7.04 6.04
N ALA A 40 -0.75 -6.58 6.05
CA ALA A 40 -1.67 -6.74 4.91
C ALA A 40 -1.13 -6.06 3.64
N ALA A 41 -0.64 -4.81 3.75
CA ALA A 41 -0.02 -4.13 2.62
C ALA A 41 1.24 -4.90 2.13
N HIS A 42 2.08 -5.36 3.05
CA HIS A 42 3.30 -6.09 2.71
C HIS A 42 3.03 -7.42 1.98
N GLU A 43 1.97 -8.15 2.34
CA GLU A 43 1.57 -9.36 1.61
C GLU A 43 1.23 -9.08 0.15
N VAL A 44 0.51 -8.00 -0.13
CA VAL A 44 0.20 -7.58 -1.52
C VAL A 44 1.48 -7.24 -2.27
N LEU A 45 2.41 -6.53 -1.65
CA LEU A 45 3.71 -6.23 -2.26
C LEU A 45 4.48 -7.52 -2.58
N GLN A 46 4.51 -8.50 -1.68
CA GLN A 46 5.18 -9.78 -1.92
C GLN A 46 4.52 -10.56 -3.06
N GLN A 47 3.20 -10.61 -3.11
CA GLN A 47 2.46 -11.33 -4.14
C GLN A 47 2.68 -10.74 -5.54
N VAL A 48 2.77 -9.41 -5.65
CA VAL A 48 2.92 -8.71 -6.93
C VAL A 48 4.39 -8.69 -7.38
N LEU A 49 5.32 -8.40 -6.47
CA LEU A 49 6.74 -8.22 -6.79
C LEU A 49 7.54 -9.53 -6.79
N ASN A 50 7.03 -10.57 -6.12
CA ASN A 50 7.68 -11.88 -6.05
C ASN A 50 6.72 -13.00 -6.49
N PRO A 51 6.28 -13.02 -7.77
CA PRO A 51 5.37 -14.03 -8.28
C PRO A 51 5.93 -15.46 -8.26
N ASN A 52 7.25 -15.61 -8.03
CA ASN A 52 7.96 -16.89 -7.89
C ASN A 52 8.53 -17.11 -6.48
N GLY A 53 8.00 -16.43 -5.46
CA GLY A 53 8.35 -16.69 -4.05
C GLY A 53 8.20 -18.17 -3.69
N PRO A 54 9.03 -18.71 -2.77
CA PRO A 54 9.53 -20.07 -2.81
C PRO A 54 8.44 -21.14 -2.79
N ALA A 55 8.02 -21.57 -3.98
CA ALA A 55 7.30 -22.82 -4.22
C ALA A 55 8.25 -23.92 -4.74
N ASP A 56 9.56 -23.69 -4.69
CA ASP A 56 10.62 -24.66 -5.00
C ASP A 56 11.59 -24.77 -3.80
N ARG A 57 11.12 -25.39 -2.70
CA ARG A 57 11.96 -26.22 -1.83
C ARG A 57 11.16 -27.11 -0.89
#